data_AF-A0A967QLD1-F1
#
_entry.id   AF-A0A967QLD1-F1
#
_cell.length_a   1.000
_cell.length_b   1.000
_cell.length_c   1.000
_cell.angle_alpha   90.00
_cell.angle_beta   90.00
_cell.angle_gamma   90.00
#
_symmetry.space_group_name_H-M   'P 1'
#
loop_
_entity.id
_entity.type
_entity.pdbx_description
1 polymer ?
#
loop_
_entity_poly.entity_id
_entity_poly.type
_entity_poly.pdbx_seq_one_letter_code
_entity_poly.pdbx_strand_id
1 'polypeptide(L)'
;MAVVLLEELIALGIRRFVTMGCAGVPSNGTGPAVPMGGVVLANRALIYEGTSPHYTPHDRVSYPDDASVKSLSELLTAHGIDHRVGA
;
A
#
# COMPACT_ATOMS: atom_id res chain seq x y z
N MET A 1 -11.87 -0.92 -11.32
CA MET A 1 -12.61 0.28 -10.87
C MET A 1 -11.76 1.23 -10.02
N ALA A 2 -10.70 0.78 -9.34
CA ALA A 2 -9.84 1.67 -8.53
C ALA A 2 -9.21 2.83 -9.34
N VAL A 3 -8.70 2.57 -10.54
CA VAL A 3 -8.01 3.60 -11.35
C VAL A 3 -8.96 4.70 -11.83
N VAL A 4 -10.18 4.39 -12.27
CA VAL A 4 -11.13 5.42 -12.72
C VAL A 4 -11.43 6.42 -11.59
N LEU A 5 -11.72 5.92 -10.38
CA LEU A 5 -11.94 6.78 -9.23
C LEU A 5 -10.71 7.62 -8.89
N LEU A 6 -9.51 7.03 -8.95
CA LEU A 6 -8.27 7.75 -8.67
C LEU A 6 -8.04 8.89 -9.66
N GLU A 7 -8.22 8.63 -10.95
CA GLU A 7 -8.10 9.63 -12.02
C GLU A 7 -9.11 10.77 -11.85
N GLU A 8 -10.37 10.46 -11.54
CA GLU A 8 -11.40 11.48 -11.29
C GLU A 8 -11.03 12.37 -10.09
N LEU A 9 -10.57 11.78 -8.99
CA LEU A 9 -10.15 12.54 -7.80
C LEU A 9 -8.91 13.40 -8.07
N ILE A 10 -7.95 12.89 -8.84
CA ILE A 10 -6.77 13.67 -9.27
C ILE A 10 -7.22 14.88 -10.12
N ALA A 11 -8.15 14.67 -11.06
CA ALA A 11 -8.71 15.72 -11.91
C ALA A 11 -9.47 16.78 -11.08
N LEU A 12 -10.13 16.38 -9.99
CA LEU A 12 -10.78 17.29 -9.03
C LEU A 12 -9.83 18.02 -8.08
N GLY A 13 -8.52 17.81 -8.20
CA GLY A 13 -7.51 18.54 -7.42
C GLY A 13 -6.99 17.80 -6.18
N ILE A 14 -7.42 16.56 -5.93
CA ILE A 14 -6.89 15.75 -4.82
C ILE A 14 -5.43 15.35 -5.11
N ARG A 15 -4.57 15.38 -4.09
CA ARG A 15 -3.12 15.14 -4.22
C ARG A 15 -2.56 14.11 -3.24
N ARG A 16 -3.34 13.69 -2.25
CA ARG A 16 -2.92 12.74 -1.22
C ARG A 16 -3.97 11.66 -1.09
N PHE A 17 -3.52 10.42 -1.17
CA PHE A 17 -4.38 9.24 -1.14
C PHE A 17 -3.83 8.25 -0.11
N VAL A 18 -4.73 7.71 0.69
CA VAL A 18 -4.44 6.59 1.59
C VAL A 18 -5.45 5.51 1.27
N THR A 19 -4.97 4.31 0.94
CA THR A 19 -5.82 3.14 0.70
C THR A 19 -5.74 2.21 1.91
N MET A 20 -6.86 1.63 2.29
CA MET A 20 -6.96 0.66 3.38
C MET A 20 -7.85 -0.49 2.94
N GLY A 21 -7.48 -1.70 3.30
CA GLY A 21 -8.23 -2.91 2.96
C GLY A 21 -7.63 -4.13 3.63
N CYS A 22 -8.34 -5.25 3.50
CA CYS A 22 -7.84 -6.54 3.97
C CYS A 22 -6.90 -7.15 2.94
N ALA A 23 -5.85 -7.83 3.41
CA ALA A 23 -4.92 -8.58 2.58
C ALA A 23 -4.74 -10.00 3.13
N GLY A 24 -4.44 -10.94 2.23
CA GLY A 24 -4.02 -12.29 2.63
C GLY A 24 -2.52 -12.32 2.94
N VAL A 25 -2.12 -13.18 3.87
CA VAL A 25 -0.72 -13.45 4.18
C VAL A 25 -0.31 -14.75 3.48
N PRO A 26 0.75 -14.78 2.65
CA PRO A 26 1.21 -16.00 2.01
C PRO A 26 1.49 -17.11 3.02
N SER A 27 0.87 -18.28 2.84
CA SER A 27 0.91 -19.40 3.80
C SER A 27 2.09 -20.35 3.62
N ASN A 28 3.09 -20.01 2.80
CA ASN A 28 4.17 -20.91 2.39
C ASN A 28 5.23 -21.17 3.49
N GLY A 29 5.01 -20.71 4.72
CA GLY A 29 5.84 -21.01 5.90
C GLY A 29 7.21 -20.31 5.92
N THR A 30 7.56 -19.57 4.87
CA THR A 30 8.82 -18.81 4.76
C THR A 30 8.61 -17.30 4.86
N GLY A 31 7.36 -16.85 4.88
CA GLY A 31 6.98 -15.44 5.08
C GLY A 31 6.94 -15.01 6.55
N PRO A 32 6.96 -13.70 6.83
CA PRO A 32 6.82 -13.17 8.18
C PRO A 32 5.49 -13.59 8.81
N ALA A 33 5.52 -13.98 10.08
CA ALA A 33 4.34 -14.40 10.84
C ALA A 33 3.44 -13.18 11.16
N VAL A 34 2.62 -12.76 10.19
CA VAL A 34 1.54 -11.78 10.40
C VAL A 34 0.31 -12.51 10.92
N PRO A 35 -0.12 -12.27 12.18
CA PRO A 35 -1.32 -12.91 12.70
C PRO A 35 -2.55 -12.43 11.94
N MET A 36 -3.62 -13.22 11.96
CA MET A 36 -4.93 -12.76 11.47
C MET A 36 -5.34 -11.48 12.21
N GLY A 37 -5.74 -10.47 11.45
CA GLY A 37 -6.06 -9.14 11.99
C GLY A 37 -4.84 -8.24 12.27
N GLY A 38 -3.62 -8.70 11.98
CA GLY A 38 -2.42 -7.86 12.05
C GLY A 38 -2.45 -6.73 11.01
N VAL A 39 -1.91 -5.56 11.39
CA VAL A 39 -1.83 -4.39 10.51
C VAL A 39 -0.54 -4.43 9.71
N VAL A 40 -0.65 -4.18 8.40
CA VAL A 40 0.49 -4.04 7.50
C VAL A 40 0.44 -2.66 6.85
N LEU A 41 1.51 -1.90 7.02
CA LEU A 41 1.76 -0.66 6.30
C LEU A 41 2.57 -0.97 5.04
N ALA A 42 1.89 -0.97 3.89
CA ALA A 42 2.53 -1.26 2.62
C ALA A 42 3.54 -0.17 2.23
N ASN A 43 4.81 -0.55 2.02
CA ASN A 43 5.87 0.34 1.54
C ASN A 43 6.30 0.07 0.09
N ARG A 44 5.67 -0.92 -0.55
CA ARG A 44 5.78 -1.25 -1.97
C ARG A 44 4.64 -2.18 -2.35
N ALA A 45 4.45 -2.42 -3.64
CA ALA A 45 3.56 -3.47 -4.13
C ALA A 45 4.11 -4.07 -5.43
N LEU A 46 3.95 -5.38 -5.61
CA LEU A 46 4.25 -6.02 -6.89
C LEU A 46 3.15 -5.70 -7.90
N ILE A 47 3.54 -5.35 -9.13
CA ILE A 47 2.60 -5.03 -10.20
C ILE A 47 2.17 -6.34 -10.87
N TYR A 48 1.00 -6.85 -10.47
CA TYR A 48 0.37 -8.04 -11.05
C TYR A 48 -0.96 -7.76 -11.75
N GLU A 49 -1.28 -6.48 -11.92
CA GLU A 49 -2.51 -6.00 -12.54
C GLU A 49 -2.19 -5.29 -13.88
N GLY A 50 -3.21 -4.93 -14.65
CA GLY A 50 -3.05 -4.45 -16.04
C GLY A 50 -3.01 -2.94 -16.24
N THR A 51 -3.32 -2.14 -15.22
CA THR A 51 -3.48 -0.68 -15.31
C THR A 51 -2.19 0.10 -15.12
N SER A 52 -1.33 -0.26 -14.14
CA SER A 52 -0.06 0.44 -13.90
C SER A 52 0.88 0.47 -15.11
N PRO A 53 0.97 -0.58 -15.96
CA PRO A 53 1.79 -0.53 -17.18
C PRO A 53 1.42 0.59 -18.17
N HIS A 54 0.22 1.17 -18.08
CA HIS A 54 -0.16 2.34 -18.89
C HIS A 54 0.49 3.65 -18.42
N TYR A 55 1.04 3.68 -17.20
CA TYR A 55 1.72 4.84 -16.61
C TYR A 55 3.22 4.60 -16.47
N THR A 56 3.63 3.37 -16.12
CA THR A 56 5.02 2.96 -15.87
C THR A 56 5.31 1.59 -16.51
N PRO A 57 5.52 1.51 -17.84
CA PRO A 57 5.48 0.26 -18.61
C PRO A 57 6.59 -0.77 -18.29
N HIS A 58 7.69 -0.35 -17.66
CA HIS A 58 8.82 -1.23 -17.32
C HIS A 58 8.92 -1.57 -15.83
N ASP A 59 8.11 -0.93 -15.00
CA ASP A 59 8.18 -1.13 -13.57
C ASP A 59 7.50 -2.44 -13.18
N ARG A 60 8.12 -3.17 -12.24
CA ARG A 60 7.55 -4.39 -11.65
C ARG A 60 7.10 -4.19 -10.21
N VAL A 61 7.46 -3.05 -9.64
CA VAL A 61 7.19 -2.68 -8.25
C VAL A 61 6.71 -1.24 -8.25
N SER A 62 5.59 -0.99 -7.56
CA SER A 62 5.09 0.35 -7.29
C SER A 62 5.51 0.76 -5.87
N TYR A 63 5.91 2.02 -5.70
CA TYR A 63 6.32 2.58 -4.40
C TYR A 63 5.38 3.73 -4.00
N PRO A 64 4.93 3.79 -2.73
CA PRO A 64 4.29 4.97 -2.18
C PRO A 64 5.32 6.07 -1.90
N ASP A 65 4.85 7.26 -1.55
CA ASP A 65 5.70 8.36 -1.06
C ASP A 65 6.35 8.02 0.30
N ASP A 66 7.67 8.09 0.38
CA ASP A 66 8.45 7.71 1.57
C ASP A 66 8.09 8.56 2.80
N ALA A 67 7.82 9.85 2.60
CA ALA A 67 7.44 10.75 3.69
C ALA A 67 6.08 10.35 4.29
N SER A 68 5.14 9.93 3.44
CA SER A 68 3.83 9.43 3.85
C SER A 68 3.93 8.11 4.60
N VAL A 69 4.77 7.16 4.16
CA VAL A 69 5.01 5.90 4.89
C VAL A 69 5.60 6.18 6.26
N LYS A 70 6.62 7.04 6.33
CA LYS A 70 7.24 7.41 7.61
C LYS A 70 6.22 8.04 8.56
N SER A 71 5.48 9.05 8.09
CA SER A 71 4.48 9.75 8.91
C SER A 71 3.37 8.82 9.39
N LEU A 72 2.91 7.89 8.55
CA LEU A 72 1.87 6.94 8.93
C LEU A 72 2.39 5.89 9.93
N SER A 73 3.63 5.43 9.78
CA SER A 73 4.27 4.53 10.74
C SER A 73 4.41 5.18 12.12
N GLU A 74 4.89 6.43 12.17
CA GLU A 74 4.99 7.22 13.41
C GLU A 74 3.61 7.41 14.06
N LEU A 75 2.58 7.69 13.27
CA LEU A 75 1.20 7.84 13.75
C LEU A 75 0.65 6.54 14.33
N LEU A 76 0.85 5.40 13.65
CA LEU A 76 0.43 4.09 14.16
C LEU A 76 1.12 3.76 15.48
N THR A 77 2.43 4.02 15.60
CA THR A 77 3.17 3.86 16.85
C THR A 77 2.66 4.77 17.96
N ALA A 78 2.39 6.05 17.67
CA ALA A 78 1.87 7.00 18.64
C ALA A 78 0.49 6.61 19.18
N HIS A 79 -0.32 5.92 18.36
CA HIS A 79 -1.62 5.38 18.76
C HIS A 79 -1.56 3.97 19.37
N GLY A 80 -0.36 3.40 19.57
CA GLY A 80 -0.20 2.06 20.16
C GLY A 80 -0.67 0.92 19.25
N ILE A 81 -0.71 1.15 17.93
CA ILE A 81 -1.12 0.15 16.95
C ILE A 81 0.12 -0.61 16.47
N ASP A 82 0.21 -1.88 16.87
CA ASP A 82 1.24 -2.79 16.35
C ASP A 82 1.03 -3.01 14.85
N HIS A 83 2.09 -2.79 14.08
CA HIS A 83 2.04 -2.88 12.63
C HIS A 83 3.39 -3.32 12.07
N ARG A 84 3.35 -3.93 10.87
CA ARG A 84 4.56 -4.24 10.10
C ARG A 84 4.64 -3.39 8.85
N VAL A 85 5.84 -2.91 8.54
CA VAL A 85 6.12 -2.22 7.28
C VAL A 85 6.63 -3.23 6.26
N GLY A 86 5.97 -3.34 5.10
CA GLY A 86 6.35 -4.29 4.07
C GLY A 86 5.26 -4.62 3.07
N ALA A 87 5.57 -5.51 2.14
CA ALA A 87 4.68 -6.02 1.10
C ALA A 87 4.89 -7.52 0.91
#